data_AF-A0AAW6K039-F1
#
_entry.id   AF-A0AAW6K039-F1
#
_cell.length_a   1.000
_cell.length_b   1.000
_cell.length_c   1.000
_cell.angle_alpha   90.00
_cell.angle_beta   90.00
_cell.angle_gamma   90.00
#
_symmetry.space_group_name_H-M   'P 1'
#
loop_
_entity.id
_entity.type
_entity.pdbx_description
1 polymer ?
#
loop_
_entity_poly.entity_id
_entity_poly.type
_entity_poly.pdbx_seq_one_letter_code
_entity_poly.pdbx_strand_id
1 'polypeptide(L)'
;MRMEEENSREAAEKLQQIGSSILGAARDELYLGMRFLDVALSSFVYQMDSSVSPFGTDGAVIYFHPQQLGGLYRQNRILVNRGYLHMVFHCIFRHFIKQGMDGRYWNLSCDIAAEHMIDGIYHRSVRFSRSLLRRETYRKLEAEKKVLNAERIYRILTAWKLEEKELLKLEQEFYQDDHRYWENQKPDQKPSPQMNQKWQEINEEMETDLETFSKEASRQTGDFLDQVKIENRKRQDYREFLRKFAVFREEIGVDPDTFDYTFYSYGLQMYGNMPLIEPQETKEVKKVAEFVIVIDTSMSCSQNLVRKFLEETYGILCEEDSFFKKTNIHILQCDETVQSDQKITSKEELKEYMEHLKLYGEGGTDFRPAFAYVDQMLENHEFEELKGLLYFTDGYGIYPGKMPAYKTAFVFMQEDYRDVDVPAWALKLIIEESEMGGDTWI
;
A
#
# COMPACT_ATOMS: atom_id res chain seq x y z
N MET A 1 8.59 -31.73 46.67
CA MET A 1 7.42 -30.98 46.15
C MET A 1 7.56 -29.47 46.32
N ARG A 2 7.23 -28.81 47.44
CA ARG A 2 7.36 -27.33 47.55
C ARG A 2 8.75 -26.78 47.24
N MET A 3 9.80 -27.40 47.77
CA MET A 3 11.19 -26.98 47.56
C MET A 3 11.70 -27.26 46.12
N GLU A 4 11.10 -28.23 45.41
CA GLU A 4 11.43 -28.52 43.99
C GLU A 4 10.69 -27.57 43.05
N GLU A 5 9.44 -27.22 43.37
CA GLU A 5 8.67 -26.20 42.64
C GLU A 5 9.29 -24.81 42.79
N GLU A 6 9.81 -24.48 43.98
CA GLU A 6 10.51 -23.22 44.26
C GLU A 6 11.83 -23.13 43.50
N ASN A 7 12.65 -24.20 43.51
CA ASN A 7 13.87 -24.28 42.69
C ASN A 7 13.60 -24.21 41.18
N SER A 8 12.50 -24.81 40.71
CA SER A 8 12.10 -24.78 39.30
C SER A 8 11.68 -23.37 38.87
N ARG A 9 10.95 -22.65 39.73
CA ARG A 9 10.57 -21.25 39.50
C ARG A 9 11.78 -20.32 39.48
N GLU A 10 12.69 -20.45 40.44
CA GLU A 10 13.93 -19.67 40.46
C GLU A 10 14.80 -19.92 39.21
N ALA A 11 14.86 -21.17 38.74
CA ALA A 11 15.59 -21.51 37.52
C ALA A 11 14.93 -20.87 36.28
N ALA A 12 13.60 -20.90 36.19
CA ALA A 12 12.85 -20.26 35.12
C ALA A 12 13.05 -18.73 35.09
N GLU A 13 13.02 -18.08 36.26
CA GLU A 13 13.27 -16.63 36.37
C GLU A 13 14.69 -16.25 35.94
N LYS A 14 15.70 -17.05 36.31
CA LYS A 14 17.08 -16.85 35.85
C LYS A 14 17.20 -16.98 34.34
N LEU A 15 16.55 -17.98 33.74
CA LEU A 15 16.55 -18.17 32.28
C LEU A 15 15.84 -17.01 31.56
N GLN A 16 14.72 -16.53 32.10
CA GLN A 16 14.03 -15.35 31.61
C GLN A 16 14.95 -14.11 31.62
N GLN A 17 15.66 -13.87 32.73
CA GLN A 17 16.57 -12.74 32.88
C GLN A 17 17.75 -12.81 31.90
N ILE A 18 18.34 -14.00 31.73
CA ILE A 18 19.44 -14.20 30.78
C ILE A 18 18.96 -13.95 29.35
N GLY A 19 17.82 -14.51 28.95
CA GLY A 19 17.26 -14.28 27.62
C GLY A 19 16.92 -12.81 27.37
N SER A 20 16.35 -12.13 28.36
CA SER A 20 16.08 -10.69 28.30
C SER A 20 17.35 -9.87 28.17
N SER A 21 18.44 -10.28 28.84
CA SER A 21 19.75 -9.62 28.74
C SER A 21 20.39 -9.82 27.37
N ILE A 22 20.24 -11.01 26.77
CA ILE A 22 20.73 -11.32 25.41
C ILE A 22 19.99 -10.45 24.38
N LEU A 23 18.66 -10.40 24.45
CA LEU A 23 17.84 -9.59 23.55
C LEU A 23 18.09 -8.09 23.75
N GLY A 24 18.26 -7.64 25.01
CA GLY A 24 18.65 -6.26 25.32
C GLY A 24 20.00 -5.88 24.71
N ALA A 25 21.00 -6.76 24.81
CA ALA A 25 22.30 -6.52 24.19
C ALA A 25 22.22 -6.46 22.66
N ALA A 26 21.39 -7.30 22.03
CA ALA A 26 21.15 -7.27 20.60
C ALA A 26 20.47 -5.96 20.17
N ARG A 27 19.43 -5.54 20.90
CA ARG A 27 18.74 -4.27 20.70
C ARG A 27 19.71 -3.09 20.76
N ASP A 28 20.57 -3.05 21.77
CA ASP A 28 21.52 -1.95 21.96
C ASP A 28 22.59 -1.92 20.84
N GLU A 29 23.07 -3.08 20.37
CA GLU A 29 24.01 -3.17 19.24
C GLU A 29 23.37 -2.75 17.91
N LEU A 30 22.08 -3.08 17.69
CA LEU A 30 21.30 -2.64 16.53
C LEU A 30 21.05 -1.14 16.56
N TYR A 31 20.66 -0.58 17.72
CA TYR A 31 20.43 0.86 17.91
C TYR A 31 21.66 1.70 17.53
N LEU A 32 22.86 1.26 17.93
CA LEU A 32 24.10 1.94 17.59
C LEU A 32 24.41 1.96 16.08
N GLY A 33 23.93 0.94 15.35
CA GLY A 33 24.14 0.82 13.91
C GLY A 33 23.02 1.45 13.06
N MET A 34 21.80 1.47 13.58
CA MET A 34 20.56 1.81 12.88
C MET A 34 19.66 2.63 13.80
N ARG A 35 20.10 3.85 14.13
CA ARG A 35 19.40 4.72 15.09
C ARG A 35 17.96 5.05 14.69
N PHE A 36 17.66 5.09 13.40
CA PHE A 36 16.31 5.34 12.90
C PHE A 36 15.29 4.24 13.26
N LEU A 37 15.75 3.07 13.72
CA LEU A 37 14.88 1.98 14.18
C LEU A 37 14.62 2.03 15.68
N ASP A 38 15.00 3.09 16.40
CA ASP A 38 15.03 3.08 17.86
C ASP A 38 13.67 2.84 18.53
N VAL A 39 12.62 3.50 18.05
CA VAL A 39 11.26 3.32 18.52
C VAL A 39 10.78 1.89 18.24
N ALA A 40 11.05 1.38 17.03
CA ALA A 40 10.70 0.02 16.63
C ALA A 40 11.44 -1.04 17.47
N LEU A 41 12.74 -0.86 17.68
CA LEU A 41 13.58 -1.76 18.49
C LEU A 41 13.16 -1.79 19.95
N SER A 42 12.63 -0.67 20.47
CA SER A 42 12.23 -0.51 21.88
C SER A 42 10.78 -0.91 22.16
N SER A 43 10.02 -1.28 21.13
CA SER A 43 8.58 -1.52 21.21
C SER A 43 8.17 -2.88 21.78
N PHE A 44 9.14 -3.76 22.08
CA PHE A 44 8.92 -5.14 22.50
C PHE A 44 9.14 -5.37 24.00
N VAL A 45 8.31 -6.25 24.56
CA VAL A 45 8.55 -6.92 25.85
C VAL A 45 9.13 -8.31 25.59
N TYR A 46 9.99 -8.81 26.48
CA TYR A 46 10.61 -10.13 26.31
C TYR A 46 9.95 -11.16 27.21
N GLN A 47 9.50 -12.29 26.65
CA GLN A 47 8.87 -13.36 27.40
C GLN A 47 9.42 -14.72 27.00
N MET A 48 9.75 -15.54 27.98
CA MET A 48 10.20 -16.90 27.78
C MET A 48 9.01 -17.79 27.43
N ASP A 49 9.16 -18.54 26.35
CA ASP A 49 8.24 -19.59 25.93
C ASP A 49 9.06 -20.78 25.44
N SER A 50 8.90 -21.93 26.08
CA SER A 50 9.62 -23.15 25.68
C SER A 50 9.03 -23.84 24.45
N SER A 51 7.88 -23.38 23.96
CA SER A 51 7.24 -23.96 22.78
C SER A 51 7.76 -23.37 21.46
N VAL A 52 8.32 -22.16 21.49
CA VAL A 52 8.80 -21.41 20.31
C VAL A 52 10.17 -21.92 19.84
N SER A 53 10.55 -21.64 18.60
CA SER A 53 11.86 -22.03 18.06
C SER A 53 12.33 -21.05 16.99
N PRO A 54 13.50 -20.41 17.11
CA PRO A 54 14.18 -20.05 18.35
C PRO A 54 13.50 -18.88 19.09
N PHE A 55 12.79 -18.02 18.37
CA PHE A 55 12.00 -16.90 18.85
C PHE A 55 10.81 -16.65 17.92
N GLY A 56 9.85 -15.83 18.34
CA GLY A 56 8.68 -15.45 17.55
C GLY A 56 8.01 -14.23 18.16
N THR A 57 7.12 -13.57 17.41
CA THR A 57 6.48 -12.33 17.88
C THR A 57 5.02 -12.22 17.48
N ASP A 58 4.24 -11.59 18.34
CA ASP A 58 2.89 -11.06 18.05
C ASP A 58 2.90 -9.54 17.78
N GLY A 59 4.10 -8.97 17.67
CA GLY A 59 4.38 -7.54 17.52
C GLY A 59 4.51 -6.76 18.82
N ALA A 60 4.07 -7.29 19.96
CA ALA A 60 4.15 -6.62 21.27
C ALA A 60 5.19 -7.29 22.15
N VAL A 61 5.27 -8.62 22.04
CA VAL A 61 6.16 -9.47 22.81
C VAL A 61 7.05 -10.24 21.85
N ILE A 62 8.33 -10.35 22.20
CA ILE A 62 9.24 -11.34 21.64
C ILE A 62 9.22 -12.54 22.57
N TYR A 63 8.67 -13.63 22.07
CA TYR A 63 8.71 -14.94 22.71
C TYR A 63 10.02 -15.61 22.34
N PHE A 64 10.76 -16.15 23.31
CA PHE A 64 12.02 -16.82 23.04
C PHE A 64 12.16 -18.13 23.79
N HIS A 65 12.84 -19.08 23.13
CA HIS A 65 13.21 -20.34 23.73
C HIS A 65 14.57 -20.20 24.43
N PRO A 66 14.67 -20.44 25.75
CA PRO A 66 15.85 -20.08 26.52
C PRO A 66 17.11 -20.86 26.11
N GLN A 67 17.02 -22.17 25.86
CA GLN A 67 18.18 -22.95 25.41
C GLN A 67 18.63 -22.60 23.98
N GLN A 68 17.70 -22.42 23.05
CA GLN A 68 18.05 -22.13 21.66
C GLN A 68 18.61 -20.72 21.50
N LEU A 69 18.01 -19.71 22.14
CA LEU A 69 18.52 -18.34 22.14
C LEU A 69 19.94 -18.27 22.72
N GLY A 70 20.17 -18.93 23.86
CA GLY A 70 21.51 -19.03 24.45
C GLY A 70 22.52 -19.73 23.55
N GLY A 71 22.08 -20.78 22.84
CA GLY A 71 22.89 -21.50 21.85
C GLY A 71 23.31 -20.61 20.68
N LEU A 72 22.35 -19.88 20.08
CA LEU A 72 22.60 -18.93 18.98
C LEU A 72 23.56 -17.83 19.40
N TYR A 73 23.33 -17.21 20.56
CA TYR A 73 24.19 -16.15 21.08
C TYR A 73 25.64 -16.62 21.28
N ARG A 74 25.81 -17.84 21.80
CA ARG A 74 27.13 -18.46 21.98
C ARG A 74 27.83 -18.79 20.67
N GLN A 75 27.07 -19.22 19.65
CA GLN A 75 27.63 -19.53 18.34
C GLN A 75 28.08 -18.24 17.64
N ASN A 76 27.18 -17.27 17.51
CA ASN A 76 27.47 -15.98 16.94
C ASN A 76 26.38 -14.96 17.31
N ARG A 77 26.76 -13.90 18.04
CA ARG A 77 25.86 -12.80 18.42
C ARG A 77 25.13 -12.16 17.22
N ILE A 78 25.75 -12.15 16.04
CA ILE A 78 25.15 -11.59 14.82
C ILE A 78 23.86 -12.33 14.44
N LEU A 79 23.74 -13.63 14.73
CA LEU A 79 22.52 -14.39 14.44
C LEU A 79 21.34 -13.90 15.28
N VAL A 80 21.58 -13.53 16.53
CA VAL A 80 20.56 -12.95 17.42
C VAL A 80 20.17 -11.55 16.92
N ASN A 81 21.15 -10.72 16.54
CA ASN A 81 20.89 -9.40 15.99
C ASN A 81 20.03 -9.45 14.71
N ARG A 82 20.35 -10.40 13.82
CA ARG A 82 19.58 -10.61 12.59
C ARG A 82 18.17 -11.08 12.89
N GLY A 83 18.00 -12.08 13.76
CA GLY A 83 16.69 -12.56 14.18
C GLY A 83 15.83 -11.48 14.85
N TYR A 84 16.44 -10.64 15.68
CA TYR A 84 15.75 -9.50 16.28
C TYR A 84 15.26 -8.52 15.20
N LEU A 85 16.14 -8.17 14.26
CA LEU A 85 15.81 -7.25 13.17
C LEU A 85 14.76 -7.85 12.21
N HIS A 86 14.78 -9.17 12.02
CA HIS A 86 13.81 -9.91 11.22
C HIS A 86 12.40 -9.75 11.80
N MET A 87 12.23 -10.03 13.10
CA MET A 87 10.97 -9.80 13.80
C MET A 87 10.51 -8.34 13.73
N VAL A 88 11.44 -7.38 13.87
CA VAL A 88 11.15 -5.95 13.73
C VAL A 88 10.60 -5.63 12.33
N PHE A 89 11.18 -6.19 11.26
CA PHE A 89 10.69 -5.97 9.90
C PHE A 89 9.31 -6.60 9.66
N HIS A 90 9.01 -7.79 10.19
CA HIS A 90 7.63 -8.30 10.16
C HIS A 90 6.63 -7.35 10.80
N CYS A 91 7.06 -6.64 11.85
CA CYS A 91 6.23 -5.68 12.55
C CYS A 91 6.04 -4.38 11.77
N ILE A 92 7.13 -3.80 11.27
CA ILE A 92 7.14 -2.60 10.44
C ILE A 92 6.23 -2.81 9.21
N PHE A 93 6.39 -3.95 8.53
CA PHE A 93 5.61 -4.30 7.32
C PHE A 93 4.24 -4.90 7.58
N ARG A 94 3.89 -5.08 8.86
CA ARG A 94 2.58 -5.57 9.30
C ARG A 94 2.21 -6.93 8.67
N HIS A 95 3.20 -7.80 8.49
CA HIS A 95 3.05 -9.12 7.88
C HIS A 95 2.06 -10.04 8.63
N PHE A 96 1.98 -9.87 9.94
CA PHE A 96 1.15 -10.67 10.85
C PHE A 96 -0.37 -10.39 10.76
N ILE A 97 -0.78 -9.30 10.09
CA ILE A 97 -2.18 -8.84 10.00
C ILE A 97 -2.85 -9.29 8.71
N LYS A 98 -2.09 -9.45 7.62
CA LYS A 98 -2.66 -9.73 6.28
C LYS A 98 -3.31 -11.12 6.23
N GLN A 99 -4.56 -11.16 5.76
CA GLN A 99 -5.39 -12.37 5.62
C GLN A 99 -5.69 -12.67 4.14
N GLY A 100 -6.13 -13.89 3.83
CA GLY A 100 -6.64 -14.28 2.49
C GLY A 100 -5.62 -14.94 1.55
N MET A 101 -4.40 -15.21 2.04
CA MET A 101 -3.34 -15.91 1.29
C MET A 101 -3.07 -17.31 1.86
N ASP A 102 -2.44 -18.19 1.09
CA ASP A 102 -1.94 -19.45 1.61
C ASP A 102 -0.87 -19.16 2.67
N GLY A 103 -1.15 -19.54 3.92
CA GLY A 103 -0.29 -19.21 5.06
C GLY A 103 1.14 -19.70 4.91
N ARG A 104 1.38 -20.83 4.23
CA ARG A 104 2.73 -21.38 4.07
C ARG A 104 3.56 -20.54 3.10
N TYR A 105 3.02 -20.26 1.92
CA TYR A 105 3.67 -19.40 0.94
C TYR A 105 3.80 -17.98 1.44
N TRP A 106 2.79 -17.47 2.17
CA TRP A 106 2.83 -16.13 2.75
C TRP A 106 3.96 -15.99 3.76
N ASN A 107 4.07 -16.92 4.72
CA ASN A 107 5.15 -16.95 5.71
C ASN A 107 6.52 -16.91 5.03
N LEU A 108 6.76 -17.83 4.08
CA LEU A 108 8.02 -17.86 3.34
C LEU A 108 8.30 -16.55 2.58
N SER A 109 7.26 -15.92 2.03
CA SER A 109 7.41 -14.67 1.29
C SER A 109 7.79 -13.51 2.20
N CYS A 110 7.19 -13.44 3.39
CA CYS A 110 7.54 -12.48 4.42
C CYS A 110 8.98 -12.66 4.91
N ASP A 111 9.42 -13.91 5.12
CA ASP A 111 10.78 -14.20 5.57
C ASP A 111 11.79 -13.77 4.53
N ILE A 112 11.54 -14.09 3.25
CA ILE A 112 12.42 -13.71 2.14
C ILE A 112 12.51 -12.19 2.03
N ALA A 113 11.39 -11.45 2.17
CA ALA A 113 11.37 -10.00 2.12
C ALA A 113 12.21 -9.39 3.26
N ALA A 114 11.97 -9.81 4.50
CA ALA A 114 12.71 -9.33 5.67
C ALA A 114 14.21 -9.67 5.56
N GLU A 115 14.53 -10.91 5.19
CA GLU A 115 15.91 -11.37 5.04
C GLU A 115 16.64 -10.70 3.86
N HIS A 116 15.94 -10.35 2.77
CA HIS A 116 16.51 -9.60 1.65
C HIS A 116 16.92 -8.20 2.09
N MET A 117 16.08 -7.51 2.86
CA MET A 117 16.44 -6.20 3.41
C MET A 117 17.62 -6.30 4.38
N ILE A 118 17.61 -7.27 5.29
CA ILE A 118 18.70 -7.47 6.26
C ILE A 118 20.03 -7.73 5.55
N ASP A 119 20.00 -8.50 4.46
CA ASP A 119 21.17 -8.78 3.64
C ASP A 119 21.66 -7.58 2.82
N GLY A 120 20.78 -6.62 2.53
CA GLY A 120 21.12 -5.33 1.95
C GLY A 120 21.88 -4.40 2.91
N ILE A 121 21.77 -4.62 4.22
CA ILE A 121 22.39 -3.78 5.24
C ILE A 121 23.86 -4.16 5.44
N TYR A 122 24.77 -3.30 4.99
CA TYR A 122 26.22 -3.49 5.11
C TYR A 122 26.80 -3.09 6.48
N HIS A 123 26.05 -3.28 7.57
CA HIS A 123 26.52 -2.95 8.92
C HIS A 123 27.06 -4.18 9.67
N ARG A 124 28.13 -3.98 10.46
CA ARG A 124 28.85 -5.07 11.16
C ARG A 124 27.99 -5.91 12.12
N SER A 125 26.90 -5.33 12.64
CA SER A 125 26.02 -6.00 13.61
C SER A 125 25.13 -7.08 12.97
N VAL A 126 24.89 -7.00 11.66
CA VAL A 126 23.96 -7.88 10.91
C VAL A 126 24.60 -8.55 9.69
N ARG A 127 25.79 -8.08 9.27
CA ARG A 127 26.50 -8.61 8.11
C ARG A 127 26.90 -10.07 8.32
N PHE A 128 26.34 -10.95 7.49
CA PHE A 128 26.63 -12.38 7.50
C PHE A 128 26.81 -12.93 6.08
N SER A 129 27.49 -14.07 5.94
CA SER A 129 27.73 -14.69 4.63
C SER A 129 26.46 -15.38 4.12
N ARG A 130 26.03 -15.01 2.92
CA ARG A 130 24.87 -15.60 2.23
C ARG A 130 25.21 -16.97 1.68
N SER A 131 24.29 -17.93 1.82
CA SER A 131 24.38 -19.23 1.16
C SER A 131 24.26 -19.08 -0.37
N LEU A 132 24.61 -20.14 -1.11
CA LEU A 132 24.42 -20.17 -2.56
C LEU A 132 22.94 -20.16 -2.93
N LEU A 133 22.12 -20.94 -2.22
CA LEU A 133 20.68 -21.04 -2.45
C LEU A 133 20.01 -19.66 -2.35
N ARG A 134 20.35 -18.92 -1.29
CA ARG A 134 19.85 -17.57 -1.04
C ARG A 134 20.21 -16.56 -2.12
N ARG A 135 21.44 -16.66 -2.64
CA ARG A 135 21.89 -15.79 -3.74
C ARG A 135 21.18 -16.11 -5.05
N GLU A 136 20.92 -17.39 -5.31
CA GLU A 136 20.18 -17.83 -6.49
C GLU A 136 18.71 -17.42 -6.43
N THR A 137 18.06 -17.54 -5.27
CA THR A 137 16.68 -17.06 -5.11
C THR A 137 16.57 -15.56 -5.31
N TYR A 138 17.43 -14.76 -4.67
CA TYR A 138 17.43 -13.31 -4.92
C TYR A 138 17.63 -12.98 -6.39
N ARG A 139 18.56 -13.67 -7.08
CA ARG A 139 18.78 -13.45 -8.50
C ARG A 139 17.55 -13.78 -9.35
N LYS A 140 16.79 -14.83 -9.00
CA LYS A 140 15.55 -15.20 -9.69
C LYS A 140 14.44 -14.17 -9.42
N LEU A 141 14.34 -13.69 -8.18
CA LEU A 141 13.35 -12.67 -7.80
C LEU A 141 13.67 -11.30 -8.43
N GLU A 142 14.96 -10.93 -8.48
CA GLU A 142 15.46 -9.67 -9.07
C GLU A 142 15.55 -9.72 -10.61
N ALA A 143 15.30 -10.87 -11.24
CA ALA A 143 15.39 -11.02 -12.70
C ALA A 143 14.46 -10.04 -13.43
N GLU A 144 13.34 -9.69 -12.81
CA GLU A 144 12.38 -8.73 -13.36
C GLU A 144 12.79 -7.25 -13.14
N LYS A 145 13.90 -6.97 -12.42
CA LYS A 145 14.39 -5.63 -12.02
C LYS A 145 13.40 -4.80 -11.17
N LYS A 146 12.54 -5.47 -10.43
CA LYS A 146 11.48 -4.83 -9.64
C LYS A 146 11.73 -5.01 -8.14
N VAL A 147 11.12 -4.14 -7.32
CA VAL A 147 11.31 -4.13 -5.87
C VAL A 147 10.63 -5.34 -5.24
N LEU A 148 11.26 -5.92 -4.21
CA LEU A 148 10.85 -7.17 -3.57
C LEU A 148 10.06 -6.90 -2.29
N ASN A 149 8.73 -6.80 -2.39
CA ASN A 149 7.85 -6.88 -1.22
C ASN A 149 7.31 -8.31 -1.01
N ALA A 150 6.78 -8.60 0.17
CA ALA A 150 6.27 -9.93 0.50
C ALA A 150 5.14 -10.41 -0.43
N GLU A 151 4.24 -9.53 -0.87
CA GLU A 151 3.11 -9.91 -1.74
C GLU A 151 3.53 -10.28 -3.16
N ARG A 152 4.49 -9.54 -3.71
CA ARG A 152 5.08 -9.88 -4.99
C ARG A 152 5.85 -11.19 -4.89
N ILE A 153 6.65 -11.37 -3.84
CA ILE A 153 7.35 -12.64 -3.62
C ILE A 153 6.33 -13.77 -3.56
N TYR A 154 5.20 -13.59 -2.87
CA TYR A 154 4.12 -14.56 -2.84
C TYR A 154 3.57 -14.90 -4.23
N ARG A 155 3.27 -13.88 -5.05
CA ARG A 155 2.80 -14.08 -6.44
C ARG A 155 3.84 -14.83 -7.30
N ILE A 156 5.12 -14.49 -7.15
CA ILE A 156 6.19 -15.13 -7.90
C ILE A 156 6.38 -16.59 -7.44
N LEU A 157 6.41 -16.84 -6.13
CA LEU A 157 6.57 -18.19 -5.57
C LEU A 157 5.41 -19.12 -5.93
N THR A 158 4.18 -18.60 -5.90
CA THR A 158 2.99 -19.36 -6.33
C THR A 158 3.02 -19.65 -7.83
N ALA A 159 3.55 -18.72 -8.66
CA ALA A 159 3.74 -18.94 -10.09
C ALA A 159 4.85 -19.97 -10.41
N TRP A 160 5.88 -20.08 -9.57
CA TRP A 160 6.98 -21.03 -9.78
C TRP A 160 6.56 -22.49 -9.66
N LYS A 161 5.41 -22.79 -9.02
CA LYS A 161 4.88 -24.15 -8.82
C LYS A 161 5.98 -25.13 -8.37
N LEU A 162 6.71 -24.73 -7.32
CA LEU A 162 7.85 -25.47 -6.80
C LEU A 162 7.47 -26.87 -6.34
N GLU A 163 8.40 -27.82 -6.48
CA GLU A 163 8.26 -29.13 -5.85
C GLU A 163 8.33 -28.99 -4.31
N GLU A 164 7.62 -29.87 -3.60
CA GLU A 164 7.58 -29.89 -2.13
C GLU A 164 8.99 -29.90 -1.49
N LYS A 165 9.94 -30.60 -2.11
CA LYS A 165 11.33 -30.66 -1.65
C LYS A 165 12.08 -29.35 -1.82
N GLU A 166 11.77 -28.59 -2.86
CA GLU A 166 12.40 -27.29 -3.12
C GLU A 166 11.82 -26.25 -2.17
N LEU A 167 10.50 -26.27 -1.97
CA LEU A 167 9.82 -25.41 -1.02
C LEU A 167 10.38 -25.58 0.40
N LEU A 168 10.51 -26.83 0.88
CA LEU A 168 11.09 -27.13 2.19
C LEU A 168 12.53 -26.62 2.36
N LYS A 169 13.34 -26.65 1.29
CA LYS A 169 14.71 -26.11 1.33
C LYS A 169 14.72 -24.60 1.47
N LEU A 170 13.79 -23.91 0.79
CA LEU A 170 13.64 -22.46 0.91
C LEU A 170 13.15 -22.09 2.30
N GLU A 171 12.15 -22.80 2.83
CA GLU A 171 11.69 -22.61 4.20
C GLU A 171 12.84 -22.75 5.19
N GLN A 172 13.63 -23.81 5.12
CA GLN A 172 14.76 -24.00 6.02
C GLN A 172 15.86 -22.94 5.87
N GLU A 173 16.05 -22.37 4.69
CA GLU A 173 17.07 -21.35 4.43
C GLU A 173 16.67 -19.97 4.94
N PHE A 174 15.39 -19.64 4.87
CA PHE A 174 14.86 -18.31 5.25
C PHE A 174 14.24 -18.28 6.64
N TYR A 175 13.97 -19.42 7.27
CA TYR A 175 13.42 -19.51 8.61
C TYR A 175 14.33 -18.85 9.65
N GLN A 176 13.84 -17.79 10.29
CA GLN A 176 14.51 -17.14 11.43
C GLN A 176 13.64 -17.10 12.68
N ASP A 177 12.33 -16.91 12.54
CA ASP A 177 11.39 -16.89 13.67
C ASP A 177 10.15 -17.76 13.42
N ASP A 178 9.34 -17.89 14.48
CA ASP A 178 8.15 -18.72 14.50
C ASP A 178 6.88 -17.87 14.44
N HIS A 179 6.13 -18.05 13.34
CA HIS A 179 4.93 -17.24 13.04
C HIS A 179 3.65 -17.68 13.75
N ARG A 180 3.71 -18.66 14.66
CA ARG A 180 2.52 -19.19 15.35
C ARG A 180 1.67 -18.13 16.07
N TYR A 181 2.28 -17.00 16.46
CA TYR A 181 1.60 -15.96 17.23
C TYR A 181 0.88 -14.95 16.34
N TRP A 182 1.05 -15.02 15.01
CA TRP A 182 0.45 -14.08 14.08
C TRP A 182 -1.07 -14.19 14.05
N GLU A 183 -1.73 -13.05 13.99
CA GLU A 183 -3.19 -12.95 14.01
C GLU A 183 -3.83 -13.60 12.77
N ASN A 184 -3.14 -13.55 11.63
CA ASN A 184 -3.59 -14.19 10.39
C ASN A 184 -3.62 -15.74 10.44
N GLN A 185 -2.99 -16.36 11.44
CA GLN A 185 -3.10 -17.81 11.67
C GLN A 185 -4.30 -18.20 12.53
N LYS A 186 -5.04 -17.21 13.07
CA LYS A 186 -6.24 -17.42 13.88
C LYS A 186 -7.48 -17.00 13.09
N PRO A 187 -8.13 -17.90 12.33
CA PRO A 187 -9.27 -17.56 11.47
C PRO A 187 -10.47 -16.98 12.23
N ASP A 188 -10.59 -17.22 13.53
CA ASP A 188 -11.71 -16.75 14.37
C ASP A 188 -11.48 -15.40 15.08
N GLN A 189 -10.27 -14.81 15.00
CA GLN A 189 -9.97 -13.54 15.67
C GLN A 189 -9.75 -12.44 14.64
N LYS A 190 -10.54 -11.36 14.74
CA LYS A 190 -10.29 -10.15 13.96
C LYS A 190 -8.97 -9.54 14.40
N PRO A 191 -8.14 -9.08 13.44
CA PRO A 191 -6.86 -8.48 13.78
C PRO A 191 -7.04 -7.27 14.69
N SER A 192 -6.15 -7.09 15.66
CA SER A 192 -6.30 -6.05 16.67
C SER A 192 -6.05 -4.66 16.05
N PRO A 193 -7.07 -3.77 16.00
CA PRO A 193 -6.92 -2.47 15.35
C PRO A 193 -5.86 -1.59 16.05
N GLN A 194 -5.74 -1.75 17.37
CA GLN A 194 -4.77 -1.03 18.20
C GLN A 194 -3.33 -1.35 17.80
N MET A 195 -3.05 -2.59 17.43
CA MET A 195 -1.69 -3.02 17.11
C MET A 195 -1.26 -2.55 15.73
N ASN A 196 -2.18 -2.60 14.77
CA ASN A 196 -1.97 -2.01 13.46
C ASN A 196 -1.67 -0.51 13.58
N GLN A 197 -2.49 0.21 14.37
CA GLN A 197 -2.30 1.64 14.57
C GLN A 197 -0.97 1.96 15.25
N LYS A 198 -0.57 1.21 16.29
CA LYS A 198 0.73 1.38 16.95
C LYS A 198 1.89 1.27 15.95
N TRP A 199 1.92 0.19 15.15
CA TRP A 199 3.01 -0.01 14.20
C TRP A 199 2.96 0.94 13.01
N GLN A 200 1.77 1.43 12.66
CA GLN A 200 1.64 2.50 11.67
C GLN A 200 2.26 3.81 12.18
N GLU A 201 2.01 4.20 13.43
CA GLU A 201 2.60 5.41 14.04
C GLU A 201 4.12 5.29 14.13
N ILE A 202 4.64 4.12 14.57
CA ILE A 202 6.08 3.85 14.61
C ILE A 202 6.71 3.96 13.22
N ASN A 203 6.02 3.48 12.18
CA ASN A 203 6.52 3.56 10.82
C ASN A 203 6.57 5.00 10.30
N GLU A 204 5.54 5.81 10.57
CA GLU A 204 5.49 7.24 10.18
C GLU A 204 6.61 8.04 10.87
N GLU A 205 6.90 7.75 12.15
CA GLU A 205 8.02 8.34 12.89
C GLU A 205 9.37 7.91 12.31
N MET A 206 9.56 6.61 12.07
CA MET A 206 10.78 6.07 11.45
C MET A 206 11.05 6.68 10.07
N GLU A 207 10.03 6.81 9.23
CA GLU A 207 10.15 7.44 7.90
C GLU A 207 10.59 8.91 8.01
N THR A 208 10.01 9.65 8.96
CA THR A 208 10.35 11.07 9.20
C THR A 208 11.81 11.22 9.66
N ASP A 209 12.26 10.34 10.57
CA ASP A 209 13.65 10.31 11.03
C ASP A 209 14.60 9.96 9.89
N LEU A 210 14.29 8.90 9.15
CA LEU A 210 15.04 8.49 7.95
C LEU A 210 15.17 9.64 6.94
N GLU A 211 14.09 10.36 6.64
CA GLU A 211 14.13 11.50 5.73
C GLU A 211 15.02 12.63 6.23
N THR A 212 14.94 12.93 7.53
CA THR A 212 15.73 13.99 8.18
C THR A 212 17.22 13.67 8.14
N PHE A 213 17.60 12.43 8.43
CA PHE A 213 19.01 12.00 8.45
C PHE A 213 19.55 11.62 7.06
N SER A 214 18.69 11.28 6.09
CA SER A 214 19.13 10.92 4.72
C SER A 214 19.82 12.06 3.98
N LYS A 215 19.48 13.32 4.29
CA LYS A 215 20.11 14.51 3.70
C LYS A 215 21.60 14.63 4.05
N GLU A 216 22.07 13.95 5.10
CA GLU A 216 23.48 13.91 5.53
C GLU A 216 24.14 12.54 5.35
N ALA A 217 23.37 11.48 5.10
CA ALA A 217 23.85 10.10 5.08
C ALA A 217 24.16 9.54 3.67
N SER A 218 24.95 8.46 3.64
CA SER A 218 25.43 7.79 2.42
C SER A 218 24.32 7.27 1.50
N ARG A 219 24.62 7.13 0.19
CA ARG A 219 23.73 6.58 -0.87
C ARG A 219 22.99 5.28 -0.49
N GLN A 220 23.59 4.45 0.36
CA GLN A 220 22.97 3.19 0.85
C GLN A 220 21.74 3.40 1.72
N THR A 221 21.66 4.52 2.47
CA THR A 221 20.50 4.85 3.30
C THR A 221 19.31 5.28 2.46
N GLY A 222 19.56 5.89 1.29
CA GLY A 222 18.51 6.24 0.32
C GLY A 222 17.83 5.03 -0.28
N ASP A 223 18.62 4.05 -0.78
CA ASP A 223 18.07 2.82 -1.36
C ASP A 223 17.23 2.02 -0.34
N PHE A 224 17.62 2.02 0.94
CA PHE A 224 16.85 1.39 2.02
C PHE A 224 15.52 2.13 2.30
N LEU A 225 15.55 3.46 2.31
CA LEU A 225 14.37 4.30 2.53
C LEU A 225 13.33 4.08 1.42
N ASP A 226 13.77 3.97 0.16
CA ASP A 226 12.90 3.65 -0.96
C ASP A 226 12.23 2.27 -0.80
N GLN A 227 12.97 1.25 -0.35
CA GLN A 227 12.41 -0.08 -0.10
C GLN A 227 11.35 -0.07 1.02
N VAL A 228 11.64 0.60 2.14
CA VAL A 228 10.70 0.70 3.27
C VAL A 228 9.42 1.41 2.85
N LYS A 229 9.51 2.51 2.10
CA LYS A 229 8.33 3.24 1.60
C LYS A 229 7.46 2.40 0.67
N ILE A 230 8.07 1.57 -0.17
CA ILE A 230 7.35 0.69 -1.09
C ILE A 230 6.58 -0.38 -0.30
N GLU A 231 7.21 -1.00 0.69
CA GLU A 231 6.59 -2.08 1.47
C GLU A 231 5.51 -1.57 2.43
N ASN A 232 5.67 -0.36 2.99
CA ASN A 232 4.71 0.25 3.91
C ASN A 232 3.62 1.08 3.27
N ARG A 233 3.64 1.20 1.94
CA ARG A 233 2.72 2.05 1.21
C ARG A 233 1.27 1.71 1.54
N LYS A 234 0.53 2.71 2.05
CA LYS A 234 -0.91 2.56 2.28
C LYS A 234 -1.59 2.37 0.93
N ARG A 235 -2.28 1.24 0.77
CA ARG A 235 -3.27 1.03 -0.29
C ARG A 235 -4.30 2.15 -0.19
N GLN A 236 -4.33 3.02 -1.18
CA GLN A 236 -5.43 3.97 -1.32
C GLN A 236 -6.48 3.29 -2.17
N ASP A 237 -7.63 3.02 -1.59
CA ASP A 237 -8.78 2.53 -2.35
C ASP A 237 -9.08 3.54 -3.47
N TYR A 238 -8.97 3.10 -4.72
CA TYR A 238 -9.21 3.93 -5.90
C TYR A 238 -10.59 4.59 -5.84
N ARG A 239 -11.57 3.90 -5.25
CA ARG A 239 -12.92 4.42 -5.04
C ARG A 239 -12.96 5.56 -4.04
N GLU A 240 -12.29 5.43 -2.89
CA GLU A 240 -12.18 6.53 -1.93
C GLU A 240 -11.39 7.71 -2.49
N PHE A 241 -10.42 7.44 -3.36
CA PHE A 241 -9.66 8.48 -4.03
C PHE A 241 -10.53 9.27 -5.00
N LEU A 242 -11.28 8.60 -5.89
CA LEU A 242 -12.19 9.27 -6.82
C LEU A 242 -13.25 10.10 -6.09
N ARG A 243 -13.73 9.66 -4.91
CA ARG A 243 -14.65 10.45 -4.07
C ARG A 243 -14.09 11.81 -3.66
N LYS A 244 -12.77 11.98 -3.55
CA LYS A 244 -12.15 13.28 -3.26
C LYS A 244 -12.27 14.28 -4.41
N PHE A 245 -12.70 13.84 -5.59
CA PHE A 245 -12.95 14.66 -6.78
C PHE A 245 -14.44 14.91 -7.04
N ALA A 246 -15.36 14.30 -6.27
CA ALA A 246 -16.80 14.59 -6.34
C ALA A 246 -17.16 15.86 -5.54
N VAL A 247 -18.06 16.69 -6.05
CA VAL A 247 -18.43 18.00 -5.46
C VAL A 247 -19.95 18.12 -5.29
N PHE A 248 -20.39 18.74 -4.19
CA PHE A 248 -21.80 19.06 -3.98
C PHE A 248 -22.23 20.26 -4.85
N ARG A 249 -23.36 20.15 -5.57
CA ARG A 249 -24.02 21.26 -6.27
C ARG A 249 -25.49 21.34 -5.86
N GLU A 250 -26.01 22.55 -5.74
CA GLU A 250 -27.44 22.83 -5.54
C GLU A 250 -28.19 22.79 -6.89
N GLU A 251 -29.29 22.04 -6.97
CA GLU A 251 -30.20 22.06 -8.13
C GLU A 251 -31.62 22.38 -7.71
N ILE A 252 -32.39 22.97 -8.64
CA ILE A 252 -33.81 23.23 -8.45
C ILE A 252 -34.54 21.88 -8.39
N GLY A 253 -35.03 21.55 -7.20
CA GLY A 253 -35.65 20.28 -6.88
C GLY A 253 -35.88 20.19 -5.37
N VAL A 254 -37.03 19.66 -4.97
CA VAL A 254 -37.37 19.50 -3.56
C VAL A 254 -36.58 18.33 -2.97
N ASP A 255 -35.97 18.53 -1.81
CA ASP A 255 -35.34 17.45 -1.07
C ASP A 255 -36.32 16.78 -0.08
N PRO A 256 -36.82 15.57 -0.37
CA PRO A 256 -37.78 14.89 0.49
C PRO A 256 -37.17 14.46 1.83
N ASP A 257 -35.84 14.32 1.92
CA ASP A 257 -35.16 13.86 3.13
C ASP A 257 -34.95 14.98 4.16
N THR A 258 -34.89 16.23 3.68
CA THR A 258 -34.72 17.43 4.51
C THR A 258 -36.06 18.05 4.93
N PHE A 259 -37.18 17.62 4.33
CA PHE A 259 -38.49 18.23 4.51
C PHE A 259 -39.47 17.38 5.35
N ASP A 260 -40.07 17.98 6.38
CA ASP A 260 -41.07 17.31 7.23
C ASP A 260 -42.50 17.47 6.69
N TYR A 261 -42.97 16.44 5.96
CA TYR A 261 -44.33 16.39 5.42
C TYR A 261 -45.44 16.45 6.49
N THR A 262 -45.15 16.10 7.74
CA THR A 262 -46.11 16.14 8.85
C THR A 262 -46.44 17.59 9.22
N PHE A 263 -45.43 18.45 9.36
CA PHE A 263 -45.65 19.86 9.67
C PHE A 263 -46.27 20.63 8.50
N TYR A 264 -45.90 20.28 7.27
CA TYR A 264 -46.51 20.83 6.06
C TYR A 264 -48.01 20.55 6.00
N SER A 265 -48.39 19.27 6.15
CA SER A 265 -49.80 18.84 6.11
C SER A 265 -50.60 19.36 7.31
N TYR A 266 -50.00 19.43 8.50
CA TYR A 266 -50.62 20.01 9.69
C TYR A 266 -50.97 21.49 9.50
N GLY A 267 -50.06 22.28 8.92
CA GLY A 267 -50.31 23.69 8.60
C GLY A 267 -51.53 23.87 7.70
N LEU A 268 -51.60 23.06 6.64
CA LEU A 268 -52.72 23.09 5.70
C LEU A 268 -54.06 22.71 6.33
N GLN A 269 -54.06 21.75 7.26
CA GLN A 269 -55.29 21.33 7.96
C GLN A 269 -55.75 22.35 9.01
N MET A 270 -54.83 22.93 9.77
CA MET A 270 -55.16 23.85 10.87
C MET A 270 -55.47 25.26 10.41
N TYR A 271 -54.72 25.78 9.43
CA TYR A 271 -54.78 27.17 8.98
C TYR A 271 -55.34 27.33 7.56
N GLY A 272 -55.73 26.23 6.91
CA GLY A 272 -56.27 26.26 5.54
C GLY A 272 -55.15 26.46 4.52
N ASN A 273 -55.30 27.41 3.59
CA ASN A 273 -54.39 27.59 2.45
C ASN A 273 -53.01 28.20 2.82
N MET A 274 -52.47 27.88 4.00
CA MET A 274 -51.20 28.39 4.51
C MET A 274 -50.37 27.26 5.17
N PRO A 275 -49.27 26.81 4.55
CA PRO A 275 -48.36 25.85 5.18
C PRO A 275 -47.53 26.53 6.27
N LEU A 276 -47.11 25.76 7.29
CA LEU A 276 -46.25 26.26 8.37
C LEU A 276 -44.77 26.27 8.01
N ILE A 277 -44.37 25.37 7.11
CA ILE A 277 -43.03 25.26 6.56
C ILE A 277 -43.17 25.07 5.05
N GLU A 278 -42.24 25.60 4.27
CA GLU A 278 -42.22 25.40 2.82
C GLU A 278 -41.02 24.53 2.45
N PRO A 279 -41.17 23.60 1.48
CA PRO A 279 -40.05 22.81 1.01
C PRO A 279 -39.02 23.73 0.35
N GLN A 280 -37.75 23.47 0.59
CA GLN A 280 -36.69 24.13 -0.17
C GLN A 280 -36.87 23.79 -1.65
N GLU A 281 -36.78 24.80 -2.50
CA GLU A 281 -36.82 24.64 -3.96
C GLU A 281 -35.49 24.13 -4.52
N THR A 282 -34.48 23.97 -3.66
CA THR A 282 -33.14 23.51 -4.00
C THR A 282 -32.76 22.28 -3.18
N LYS A 283 -32.11 21.31 -3.82
CA LYS A 283 -31.50 20.14 -3.16
C LYS A 283 -29.99 20.14 -3.42
N GLU A 284 -29.21 19.81 -2.39
CA GLU A 284 -27.78 19.52 -2.53
C GLU A 284 -27.58 18.11 -3.08
N VAL A 285 -26.91 17.99 -4.22
CA VAL A 285 -26.59 16.70 -4.86
C VAL A 285 -25.08 16.61 -5.07
N LYS A 286 -24.46 15.49 -4.68
CA LYS A 286 -23.08 15.18 -5.05
C LYS A 286 -23.01 14.91 -6.56
N LYS A 287 -22.19 15.65 -7.28
CA LYS A 287 -21.94 15.47 -8.72
C LYS A 287 -20.46 15.27 -8.99
N VAL A 288 -20.16 14.43 -9.97
CA VAL A 288 -18.81 14.33 -10.52
C VAL A 288 -18.57 15.56 -11.39
N ALA A 289 -17.58 16.35 -11.02
CA ALA A 289 -17.18 17.55 -11.75
C ALA A 289 -16.35 17.19 -13.00
N GLU A 290 -16.15 18.14 -13.90
CA GLU A 290 -15.38 17.93 -15.13
C GLU A 290 -13.93 17.51 -14.78
N PHE A 291 -13.45 16.43 -15.41
CA PHE A 291 -12.10 15.92 -15.21
C PHE A 291 -11.56 15.30 -16.49
N VAL A 292 -10.23 15.28 -16.60
CA VAL A 292 -9.51 14.73 -17.76
C VAL A 292 -8.87 13.41 -17.35
N ILE A 293 -9.06 12.37 -18.16
CA ILE A 293 -8.34 11.10 -18.06
C ILE A 293 -7.32 11.08 -19.19
N VAL A 294 -6.04 11.06 -18.86
CA VAL A 294 -4.97 10.86 -19.83
C VAL A 294 -4.50 9.42 -19.75
N ILE A 295 -4.49 8.74 -20.89
CA ILE A 295 -4.01 7.38 -21.06
C ILE A 295 -2.66 7.45 -21.77
N ASP A 296 -1.63 6.95 -21.09
CA ASP A 296 -0.35 6.69 -21.71
C ASP A 296 -0.47 5.53 -22.71
N THR A 297 -0.21 5.82 -23.99
CA THR A 297 -0.21 4.84 -25.08
C THR A 297 1.20 4.51 -25.57
N SER A 298 2.22 4.82 -24.77
CA SER A 298 3.61 4.44 -25.06
C SER A 298 3.79 2.92 -25.10
N MET A 299 4.90 2.49 -25.71
CA MET A 299 5.21 1.08 -25.99
C MET A 299 5.25 0.16 -24.75
N SER A 300 5.34 0.74 -23.55
CA SER A 300 5.39 0.01 -22.28
C SER A 300 4.03 -0.24 -21.63
N CYS A 301 2.94 0.38 -22.10
CA CYS A 301 1.61 0.22 -21.52
C CYS A 301 0.82 -0.97 -22.14
N SER A 302 0.33 -1.88 -21.30
CA SER A 302 -0.48 -3.03 -21.73
C SER A 302 -1.94 -2.63 -21.99
N GLN A 303 -2.43 -2.93 -23.20
CA GLN A 303 -3.81 -2.62 -23.63
C GLN A 303 -4.89 -3.18 -22.69
N ASN A 304 -4.65 -4.36 -22.11
CA ASN A 304 -5.58 -4.99 -21.18
C ASN A 304 -5.71 -4.20 -19.87
N LEU A 305 -4.63 -3.56 -19.41
CA LEU A 305 -4.63 -2.78 -18.16
C LEU A 305 -5.41 -1.48 -18.34
N VAL A 306 -5.23 -0.80 -19.47
CA VAL A 306 -5.99 0.41 -19.82
C VAL A 306 -7.49 0.12 -19.83
N ARG A 307 -7.90 -1.00 -20.44
CA ARG A 307 -9.31 -1.40 -20.47
C ARG A 307 -9.87 -1.62 -19.07
N LYS A 308 -9.19 -2.40 -18.22
CA LYS A 308 -9.61 -2.64 -16.83
C LYS A 308 -9.71 -1.34 -16.03
N PHE A 309 -8.75 -0.43 -16.21
CA PHE A 309 -8.77 0.88 -15.54
C PHE A 309 -10.00 1.70 -15.93
N LEU A 310 -10.34 1.75 -17.22
CA LEU A 310 -11.55 2.43 -17.69
C LEU A 310 -12.83 1.74 -17.20
N GLU A 311 -12.85 0.40 -17.10
CA GLU A 311 -13.97 -0.37 -16.54
C GLU A 311 -14.22 -0.06 -15.06
N GLU A 312 -13.17 -0.05 -14.23
CA GLU A 312 -13.29 0.31 -12.82
C GLU A 312 -13.71 1.77 -12.63
N THR A 313 -13.11 2.66 -13.42
CA THR A 313 -13.51 4.08 -13.42
C THR A 313 -14.98 4.22 -13.81
N TYR A 314 -15.46 3.49 -14.82
CA TYR A 314 -16.87 3.44 -15.20
C TYR A 314 -17.77 2.89 -14.08
N GLY A 315 -17.36 1.79 -13.42
CA GLY A 315 -18.13 1.17 -12.34
C GLY A 315 -18.36 2.13 -11.18
N ILE A 316 -17.29 2.78 -10.70
CA ILE A 316 -17.34 3.75 -9.60
C ILE A 316 -18.25 4.93 -9.96
N LEU A 317 -18.13 5.42 -11.19
CA LEU A 317 -18.90 6.53 -11.70
C LEU A 317 -20.39 6.21 -11.90
N CYS A 318 -20.71 4.96 -12.24
CA CYS A 318 -22.08 4.49 -12.44
C CYS A 318 -22.83 4.16 -11.16
N GLU A 319 -22.13 3.65 -10.13
CA GLU A 319 -22.74 3.33 -8.84
C GLU A 319 -23.17 4.57 -8.06
N GLU A 320 -22.52 5.71 -8.27
CA GLU A 320 -22.78 6.93 -7.49
C GLU A 320 -23.90 7.82 -8.05
N ASP A 321 -24.73 7.34 -9.00
CA ASP A 321 -25.72 8.17 -9.73
C ASP A 321 -25.12 9.50 -10.24
N SER A 322 -23.79 9.55 -10.40
CA SER A 322 -23.05 10.80 -10.59
C SER A 322 -22.99 11.27 -12.04
N PHE A 323 -23.46 10.43 -12.96
CA PHE A 323 -23.66 10.71 -14.38
C PHE A 323 -25.06 11.30 -14.62
N PHE A 324 -25.32 12.55 -14.20
CA PHE A 324 -26.54 13.26 -14.61
C PHE A 324 -26.24 14.41 -15.56
N LYS A 325 -26.88 14.36 -16.75
CA LYS A 325 -27.13 15.38 -17.80
C LYS A 325 -26.00 16.31 -18.28
N LYS A 326 -24.92 16.54 -17.54
CA LYS A 326 -23.80 17.43 -17.90
C LYS A 326 -22.49 16.98 -17.23
N THR A 327 -22.08 15.74 -17.44
CA THR A 327 -20.69 15.35 -17.18
C THR A 327 -19.86 15.75 -18.40
N ASN A 328 -18.64 16.23 -18.22
CA ASN A 328 -17.74 16.58 -19.30
C ASN A 328 -16.38 15.95 -19.00
N ILE A 329 -16.22 14.71 -19.45
CA ILE A 329 -15.02 13.92 -19.23
C ILE A 329 -14.27 13.87 -20.55
N HIS A 330 -13.02 14.29 -20.55
CA HIS A 330 -12.15 14.17 -21.72
C HIS A 330 -11.19 13.01 -21.51
N ILE A 331 -11.21 12.05 -22.43
CA ILE A 331 -10.28 10.93 -22.45
C ILE A 331 -9.23 11.22 -23.53
N LEU A 332 -8.03 11.58 -23.08
CA LEU A 332 -6.88 11.86 -23.92
C LEU A 332 -6.01 10.61 -24.05
N GLN A 333 -5.52 10.31 -25.25
CA GLN A 333 -4.44 9.35 -25.47
C GLN A 333 -3.17 10.12 -25.80
N CYS A 334 -2.09 9.89 -25.06
CA CYS A 334 -0.85 10.65 -25.19
C CYS A 334 0.39 9.75 -25.14
N ASP A 335 1.34 10.01 -26.04
CA ASP A 335 2.69 9.44 -26.05
C ASP A 335 3.75 10.56 -26.00
N GLU A 336 4.49 10.84 -27.09
CA GLU A 336 5.28 12.07 -27.26
C GLU A 336 4.38 13.27 -27.64
N THR A 337 3.16 12.98 -28.11
CA THR A 337 2.15 13.97 -28.49
C THR A 337 0.75 13.48 -28.13
N VAL A 338 -0.22 14.40 -28.06
CA VAL A 338 -1.62 14.00 -27.91
C VAL A 338 -2.11 13.39 -29.23
N GLN A 339 -2.48 12.11 -29.18
CA GLN A 339 -2.91 11.33 -30.35
C GLN A 339 -4.42 11.41 -30.57
N SER A 340 -5.19 11.47 -29.48
CA SER A 340 -6.65 11.45 -29.53
C SER A 340 -7.22 12.20 -28.34
N ASP A 341 -8.35 12.86 -28.57
CA ASP A 341 -9.19 13.49 -27.56
C ASP A 341 -10.64 13.06 -27.79
N GLN A 342 -11.23 12.37 -26.81
CA GLN A 342 -12.63 12.00 -26.84
C GLN A 342 -13.37 12.66 -25.68
N LYS A 343 -14.31 13.53 -26.03
CA LYS A 343 -15.29 14.09 -25.09
C LYS A 343 -16.39 13.06 -24.81
N ILE A 344 -16.66 12.84 -23.54
CA ILE A 344 -17.69 11.94 -23.02
C ILE A 344 -18.63 12.76 -22.15
N THR A 345 -19.91 12.78 -22.53
CA THR A 345 -20.95 13.55 -21.84
C THR A 345 -22.05 12.69 -21.21
N SER A 346 -22.15 11.43 -21.63
CA SER A 346 -23.17 10.48 -21.21
C SER A 346 -22.59 9.11 -20.86
N LYS A 347 -23.38 8.32 -20.12
CA LYS A 347 -23.00 6.94 -19.74
C LYS A 347 -22.96 6.03 -20.97
N GLU A 348 -23.84 6.29 -21.93
CA GLU A 348 -23.93 5.59 -23.21
C GLU A 348 -22.70 5.84 -24.06
N GLU A 349 -22.25 7.11 -24.19
CA GLU A 349 -21.01 7.46 -24.91
C GLU A 349 -19.78 6.80 -24.29
N LEU A 350 -19.69 6.74 -22.96
CA LEU A 350 -18.58 6.07 -22.29
C LEU A 350 -18.56 4.56 -22.58
N LYS A 351 -19.74 3.92 -22.57
CA LYS A 351 -19.86 2.50 -22.90
C LYS A 351 -19.48 2.24 -24.36
N GLU A 352 -19.96 3.07 -25.29
CA GLU A 352 -19.62 2.95 -26.72
C GLU A 352 -18.11 3.13 -26.97
N TYR A 353 -17.49 4.08 -26.27
CA TYR A 353 -16.04 4.29 -26.29
C TYR A 353 -15.27 3.05 -25.81
N MET A 354 -15.75 2.39 -24.76
CA MET A 354 -15.13 1.17 -24.24
C MET A 354 -15.26 -0.02 -25.21
N GLU A 355 -16.43 -0.19 -25.84
CA GLU A 355 -16.67 -1.25 -26.83
C GLU A 355 -15.78 -1.09 -28.07
N HIS A 356 -15.51 0.16 -28.49
CA HIS A 356 -14.73 0.48 -29.68
C HIS A 356 -13.34 1.05 -29.38
N LEU A 357 -12.82 0.82 -28.18
CA LEU A 357 -11.54 1.37 -27.73
C LEU A 357 -10.42 0.96 -28.70
N LYS A 358 -9.88 1.94 -29.41
CA LYS A 358 -8.67 1.82 -30.22
C LYS A 358 -7.58 2.68 -29.59
N LEU A 359 -6.46 2.06 -29.31
CA LEU A 359 -5.28 2.73 -28.77
C LEU A 359 -4.38 3.14 -29.94
N TYR A 360 -4.02 4.41 -29.98
CA TYR A 360 -3.14 5.00 -30.98
C TYR A 360 -1.84 5.45 -30.30
N GLY A 361 -0.69 5.10 -30.89
CA GLY A 361 0.62 5.41 -30.32
C GLY A 361 1.67 4.37 -30.71
N GLU A 362 2.81 4.40 -29.99
CA GLU A 362 4.03 3.55 -29.98
C GLU A 362 5.33 4.40 -29.86
N GLY A 363 5.21 5.71 -29.63
CA GLY A 363 6.35 6.62 -29.40
C GLY A 363 6.98 6.51 -28.00
N GLY A 364 7.91 7.41 -27.70
CA GLY A 364 8.43 7.62 -26.35
C GLY A 364 7.41 8.24 -25.39
N THR A 365 7.82 8.48 -24.16
CA THR A 365 6.93 8.92 -23.07
C THR A 365 7.28 10.36 -22.64
N ASP A 366 6.45 11.33 -23.01
CA ASP A 366 6.51 12.71 -22.51
C ASP A 366 5.15 13.11 -21.95
N PHE A 367 5.08 13.46 -20.67
CA PHE A 367 3.79 13.79 -20.05
C PHE A 367 3.36 15.23 -20.35
N ARG A 368 4.31 16.13 -20.65
CA ARG A 368 4.08 17.58 -20.82
C ARG A 368 3.06 17.94 -21.92
N PRO A 369 3.01 17.27 -23.08
CA PRO A 369 2.05 17.57 -24.15
C PRO A 369 0.59 17.50 -23.69
N ALA A 370 0.23 16.50 -22.88
CA ALA A 370 -1.12 16.39 -22.36
C ALA A 370 -1.50 17.56 -21.45
N PHE A 371 -0.59 18.00 -20.57
CA PHE A 371 -0.83 19.18 -19.73
C PHE A 371 -0.96 20.45 -20.57
N ALA A 372 -0.11 20.63 -21.58
CA ALA A 372 -0.19 21.78 -22.47
C ALA A 372 -1.52 21.82 -23.26
N TYR A 373 -2.03 20.66 -23.68
CA TYR A 373 -3.32 20.55 -24.35
C TYR A 373 -4.48 20.91 -23.41
N VAL A 374 -4.47 20.39 -22.18
CA VAL A 374 -5.48 20.72 -21.17
C VAL A 374 -5.44 22.20 -20.78
N ASP A 375 -4.24 22.79 -20.66
CA ASP A 375 -4.07 24.23 -20.42
C ASP A 375 -4.68 25.07 -21.56
N GLN A 376 -4.53 24.64 -22.82
CA GLN A 376 -5.19 25.31 -23.96
C GLN A 376 -6.73 25.20 -23.91
N MET A 377 -7.26 24.04 -23.53
CA MET A 377 -8.71 23.85 -23.37
C MET A 377 -9.29 24.72 -22.25
N LEU A 378 -8.51 24.92 -21.16
CA LEU A 378 -8.86 25.86 -20.09
C LEU A 378 -8.89 27.31 -20.59
N GLU A 379 -7.90 27.73 -21.38
CA GLU A 379 -7.87 29.06 -22.01
C GLU A 379 -9.04 29.27 -22.98
N ASN A 380 -9.46 28.22 -23.68
CA ASN A 380 -10.58 28.25 -24.61
C ASN A 380 -11.96 28.17 -23.93
N HIS A 381 -12.01 28.10 -22.59
CA HIS A 381 -13.24 27.94 -21.81
C HIS A 381 -14.07 26.69 -22.21
N GLU A 382 -13.40 25.58 -22.56
CA GLU A 382 -14.07 24.31 -22.84
C GLU A 382 -14.55 23.58 -21.57
N PHE A 383 -14.00 23.99 -20.43
CA PHE A 383 -14.38 23.54 -19.09
C PHE A 383 -15.07 24.70 -18.34
N GLU A 384 -16.21 24.41 -17.70
CA GLU A 384 -16.82 25.29 -16.70
C GLU A 384 -15.98 25.30 -15.41
N GLU A 385 -15.53 24.12 -14.95
CA GLU A 385 -14.72 23.98 -13.73
C GLU A 385 -13.96 22.64 -13.69
N LEU A 386 -12.76 22.61 -14.29
CA LEU A 386 -11.88 21.44 -14.25
C LEU A 386 -11.36 21.18 -12.82
N LYS A 387 -11.77 20.06 -12.20
CA LYS A 387 -11.29 19.71 -10.84
C LYS A 387 -9.96 19.00 -10.86
N GLY A 388 -9.69 18.21 -11.87
CA GLY A 388 -8.42 17.52 -11.95
C GLY A 388 -8.19 16.66 -13.18
N LEU A 389 -6.98 16.14 -13.22
CA LEU A 389 -6.45 15.28 -14.27
C LEU A 389 -5.97 13.97 -13.65
N LEU A 390 -6.47 12.86 -14.15
CA LEU A 390 -6.01 11.51 -13.84
C LEU A 390 -5.11 11.05 -14.99
N TYR A 391 -3.84 10.82 -14.72
CA TYR A 391 -2.86 10.39 -15.72
C TYR A 391 -2.50 8.93 -15.46
N PHE A 392 -2.92 8.05 -16.34
CA PHE A 392 -2.61 6.62 -16.29
C PHE A 392 -1.29 6.35 -17.02
N THR A 393 -0.27 5.86 -16.29
CA THR A 393 1.08 5.63 -16.85
C THR A 393 1.84 4.58 -16.03
N ASP A 394 2.93 4.06 -16.60
CA ASP A 394 3.93 3.24 -15.89
C ASP A 394 4.96 4.07 -15.10
N GLY A 395 4.94 5.40 -15.27
CA GLY A 395 5.76 6.36 -14.55
C GLY A 395 7.13 6.67 -15.15
N TYR A 396 7.46 6.12 -16.32
CA TYR A 396 8.73 6.39 -16.99
C TYR A 396 8.57 7.46 -18.06
N GLY A 397 8.69 8.74 -17.68
CA GLY A 397 8.57 9.84 -18.64
C GLY A 397 9.06 11.19 -18.12
N ILE A 398 8.98 12.21 -18.97
CA ILE A 398 9.33 13.58 -18.59
C ILE A 398 8.13 14.25 -17.92
N TYR A 399 8.24 14.48 -16.61
CA TYR A 399 7.21 15.17 -15.84
C TYR A 399 7.22 16.70 -16.05
N PRO A 400 6.06 17.36 -15.93
CA PRO A 400 6.01 18.82 -15.91
C PRO A 400 6.72 19.39 -14.67
N GLY A 401 7.59 20.37 -14.89
CA GLY A 401 8.37 21.00 -13.82
C GLY A 401 7.59 22.01 -12.97
N LYS A 402 6.39 22.42 -13.40
CA LYS A 402 5.51 23.36 -12.68
C LYS A 402 4.21 22.69 -12.32
N MET A 403 3.70 23.02 -11.14
CA MET A 403 2.38 22.58 -10.68
C MET A 403 1.28 23.22 -11.55
N PRO A 404 0.37 22.44 -12.14
CA PRO A 404 -0.76 22.94 -12.90
C PRO A 404 -1.83 23.58 -11.99
N ALA A 405 -2.77 24.33 -12.57
CA ALA A 405 -3.82 25.03 -11.82
C ALA A 405 -4.91 24.09 -11.26
N TYR A 406 -4.96 22.85 -11.74
CA TYR A 406 -5.91 21.81 -11.37
C TYR A 406 -5.21 20.68 -10.61
N LYS A 407 -5.96 19.89 -9.84
CA LYS A 407 -5.38 18.74 -9.12
C LYS A 407 -4.94 17.67 -10.11
N THR A 408 -3.76 17.09 -9.92
CA THR A 408 -3.28 16.01 -10.80
C THR A 408 -3.00 14.78 -9.98
N ALA A 409 -3.44 13.63 -10.48
CA ALA A 409 -3.09 12.33 -9.94
C ALA A 409 -2.45 11.48 -11.03
N PHE A 410 -1.28 10.91 -10.75
CA PHE A 410 -0.72 9.85 -11.56
C PHE A 410 -1.18 8.50 -11.00
N VAL A 411 -1.81 7.72 -11.87
CA VAL A 411 -2.33 6.38 -11.60
C VAL A 411 -1.36 5.37 -12.19
N PHE A 412 -0.79 4.54 -11.32
CA PHE A 412 0.20 3.53 -11.66
C PHE A 412 -0.40 2.13 -11.43
N MET A 413 -0.23 1.23 -12.40
CA MET A 413 -0.77 -0.14 -12.34
C MET A 413 0.13 -1.16 -11.66
N GLN A 414 1.39 -0.77 -11.41
CA GLN A 414 2.40 -1.63 -10.80
C GLN A 414 3.30 -0.80 -9.88
N GLU A 415 3.84 -1.45 -8.86
CA GLU A 415 4.79 -0.89 -7.89
C GLU A 415 6.19 -0.59 -8.48
N ASP A 416 6.28 -0.52 -9.81
CA ASP A 416 7.53 -0.59 -10.55
C ASP A 416 8.14 0.79 -10.88
N TYR A 417 7.61 1.88 -10.31
CA TYR A 417 8.16 3.22 -10.49
C TYR A 417 9.04 3.64 -9.32
N ARG A 418 10.10 4.40 -9.63
CA ARG A 418 10.92 5.03 -8.61
C ARG A 418 10.23 6.29 -8.14
N ASP A 419 9.99 6.38 -6.83
CA ASP A 419 9.26 7.49 -6.23
C ASP A 419 9.95 8.86 -6.44
N VAL A 420 11.23 8.81 -6.84
CA VAL A 420 12.16 9.92 -7.13
C VAL A 420 11.75 10.74 -8.36
N ASP A 421 11.07 10.16 -9.34
CA ASP A 421 10.81 10.83 -10.62
C ASP A 421 9.50 11.63 -10.63
N VAL A 422 8.55 11.29 -9.74
CA VAL A 422 7.25 11.95 -9.69
C VAL A 422 7.32 13.26 -8.89
N PRO A 423 6.84 14.39 -9.43
CA PRO A 423 6.87 15.67 -8.73
C PRO A 423 6.11 15.66 -7.40
N ALA A 424 6.65 16.35 -6.38
CA ALA A 424 6.07 16.40 -5.04
C ALA A 424 4.67 17.02 -4.96
N TRP A 425 4.26 17.79 -5.98
CA TRP A 425 2.93 18.40 -6.06
C TRP A 425 1.85 17.45 -6.61
N ALA A 426 2.24 16.35 -7.26
CA ALA A 426 1.29 15.44 -7.88
C ALA A 426 0.83 14.36 -6.90
N LEU A 427 -0.47 14.04 -6.92
CA LEU A 427 -1.01 12.91 -6.17
C LEU A 427 -0.58 11.61 -6.85
N LYS A 428 -0.27 10.58 -6.06
CA LYS A 428 0.16 9.27 -6.55
C LYS A 428 -0.83 8.22 -6.13
N LEU A 429 -1.38 7.50 -7.10
CA LEU A 429 -2.29 6.40 -6.87
C LEU A 429 -1.73 5.14 -7.50
N ILE A 430 -1.67 4.05 -6.73
CA ILE A 430 -1.30 2.73 -7.27
C ILE A 430 -2.56 1.88 -7.24
N ILE A 431 -2.88 1.24 -8.37
CA ILE A 431 -3.95 0.26 -8.46
C ILE A 431 -3.33 -1.11 -8.70
N GLU A 432 -3.70 -2.09 -7.90
CA GLU A 432 -3.30 -3.48 -8.13
C GLU A 432 -4.28 -4.20 -9.07
N GLU A 433 -3.77 -5.13 -9.87
CA GLU A 433 -4.60 -5.94 -10.77
C GLU A 433 -5.67 -6.77 -10.02
N SER A 434 -5.43 -7.11 -8.74
CA SER A 434 -6.39 -7.83 -7.88
C SER A 434 -7.52 -6.94 -7.33
N GLU A 435 -7.33 -5.62 -7.30
CA GLU A 435 -8.40 -4.68 -6.92
C GLU A 435 -9.32 -4.36 -8.10
N MET A 436 -8.88 -4.65 -9.34
CA MET A 436 -9.67 -4.54 -10.57
C MET A 436 -10.50 -5.81 -10.86
N GLY A 437 -10.96 -6.47 -9.81
CA GLY A 437 -11.61 -7.78 -9.83
C GLY A 437 -13.09 -7.70 -9.50
N GLY A 438 -13.85 -6.82 -10.17
CA GLY A 438 -15.29 -6.99 -10.31
C GLY A 438 -15.58 -8.03 -11.39
N ASP A 439 -16.50 -8.96 -11.12
CA ASP A 439 -16.90 -10.03 -12.05
C ASP A 439 -17.00 -9.54 -13.51
N THR A 440 -16.33 -10.27 -14.40
CA THR A 440 -16.45 -10.15 -15.86
C THR A 440 -17.92 -10.11 -16.26
N TRP A 441 -18.39 -8.95 -16.72
CA TRP A 441 -19.67 -8.85 -17.43
C TRP A 441 -19.47 -9.39 -18.85
N ILE A 442 -19.97 -10.61 -19.08
CA ILE A 442 -20.49 -11.05 -20.38
C ILE A 442 -22.02 -11.03 -20.29
#